data_AF-A0A2W0B1N5-F1
#
_entry.id   AF-A0A2W0B1N5-F1
#
_cell.length_a   1.000
_cell.length_b   1.000
_cell.length_c   1.000
_cell.angle_alpha   90.00
_cell.angle_beta   90.00
_cell.angle_gamma   90.00
#
_symmetry.space_group_name_H-M   'P 1'
#
loop_
_entity.id
_entity.type
_entity.pdbx_description
1 polymer ?
#
loop_
_entity_poly.entity_id
_entity_poly.type
_entity_poly.pdbx_seq_one_letter_code
_entity_poly.pdbx_strand_id
1 'polypeptide(L)' 'MSFLEVARAVVTDVHFLIPVAVLIIGVGLLIKLH' A
#
# COMPACT_ATOMS: atom_id res chain seq x y z
N MET A 1 -11.65 18.81 -6.63
CA MET A 1 -11.39 17.57 -5.87
C MET A 1 -10.79 17.94 -4.54
N SER A 2 -11.43 17.50 -3.46
CA SER A 2 -10.89 17.60 -2.11
C SER A 2 -9.82 16.52 -1.87
N PHE A 3 -8.94 16.77 -0.91
CA PHE A 3 -7.92 15.80 -0.50
C PHE A 3 -8.52 14.44 -0.09
N LEU A 4 -9.71 14.45 0.53
CA LEU A 4 -10.44 13.24 0.91
C LEU A 4 -10.87 12.39 -0.30
N GLU A 5 -11.26 13.03 -1.40
CA GLU A 5 -11.65 12.32 -2.62
C GLU A 5 -10.44 11.66 -3.29
N VAL A 6 -9.30 12.35 -3.31
CA VAL A 6 -8.04 11.80 -3.83
C VAL A 6 -7.55 10.64 -2.97
N ALA A 7 -7.55 10.80 -1.65
CA ALA A 7 -7.17 9.73 -0.73
C ALA A 7 -8.09 8.51 -0.87
N ARG A 8 -9.41 8.72 -0.99
CA ARG A 8 -10.38 7.64 -1.22
C ARG A 8 -10.10 6.93 -2.54
N ALA A 9 -9.87 7.68 -3.63
CA ALA A 9 -9.59 7.10 -4.94
C ALA A 9 -8.34 6.22 -4.90
N VAL A 10 -7.26 6.69 -4.28
CA VAL A 10 -6.00 5.93 -4.12
C VAL A 10 -6.20 4.67 -3.28
N VAL A 11 -6.97 4.74 -2.19
CA VAL A 11 -7.21 3.58 -1.30
C VAL A 11 -8.15 2.56 -1.94
N THR A 12 -9.10 2.99 -2.77
CA THR A 12 -9.98 2.06 -3.51
C THR A 12 -9.35 1.50 -4.79
N ASP A 13 -8.24 2.07 -5.25
CA ASP A 13 -7.53 1.57 -6.43
C ASP A 13 -6.66 0.37 -6.06
N VAL A 14 -7.18 -0.81 -6.37
CA VAL A 14 -6.54 -2.10 -6.10
C VAL A 14 -5.16 -2.22 -6.75
N HIS A 15 -4.90 -1.52 -7.86
CA HIS A 15 -3.60 -1.54 -8.55
C HIS A 15 -2.48 -0.89 -7.73
N PHE A 16 -2.82 0.01 -6.81
CA PHE A 16 -1.87 0.60 -5.86
C PHE A 16 -1.82 -0.17 -4.54
N LEU A 17 -2.94 -0.74 -4.10
CA LEU A 17 -3.03 -1.44 -2.81
C LEU A 17 -2.22 -2.74 -2.79
N ILE A 18 -2.25 -3.51 -3.88
CA ILE A 18 -1.51 -4.78 -4.00
C ILE A 18 0.01 -4.57 -3.89
N PRO A 19 0.65 -3.67 -4.68
CA PRO A 19 2.08 -3.38 -4.54
C PRO A 19 2.48 -2.93 -3.14
N VAL A 20 1.67 -2.09 -2.48
CA VAL A 20 1.93 -1.62 -1.12
C VAL A 20 1.89 -2.78 -0.12
N ALA A 21 0.88 -3.65 -0.22
CA ALA A 21 0.77 -4.82 0.64
C ALA A 21 1.97 -5.77 0.45
N VAL A 22 2.36 -6.05 -0.80
CA VAL A 22 3.52 -6.88 -1.13
C VAL A 22 4.81 -6.27 -0.57
N LEU A 23 5.00 -4.95 -0.70
CA LEU A 23 6.16 -4.25 -0.15
C LEU A 23 6.23 -4.39 1.37
N ILE A 24 5.12 -4.15 2.07
CA ILE A 24 5.05 -4.28 3.54
C ILE A 24 5.40 -5.70 3.98
N ILE A 25 4.84 -6.72 3.31
CA ILE A 25 5.14 -8.13 3.62
C ILE A 25 6.62 -8.44 3.37
N GLY A 26 7.16 -8.02 2.23
CA GLY A 26 8.57 -8.24 1.88
C GLY A 26 9.53 -7.60 2.88
N VAL A 27 9.28 -6.36 3.28
CA VAL A 27 10.07 -5.66 4.31
C VAL A 27 9.96 -6.37 5.67
N GLY A 28 8.75 -6.77 6.07
CA GLY A 28 8.54 -7.50 7.32
C GLY A 28 9.29 -8.83 7.36
N LEU A 29 9.32 -9.55 6.24
CA LEU A 29 10.10 -10.78 6.11
C LEU A 29 11.60 -10.52 6.16
N LEU A 30 12.09 -9.48 5.48
CA LEU A 30 13.51 -9.08 5.53
C LEU A 30 13.97 -8.78 6.96
N ILE A 31 13.20 -7.98 7.70
CA ILE A 31 13.47 -7.63 9.09
C ILE A 31 13.44 -8.87 9.99
N LYS A 32 12.55 -9.82 9.75
CA LYS A 32 12.48 -11.04 10.55
C LYS A 32 13.66 -11.98 10.28
N LEU A 33 14.18 -11.99 9.07
CA LEU A 33 15.20 -12.92 8.61
C LEU A 33 16.65 -12.43 8.82
N HIS A 34 16.85 -11.12 9.03
CA HIS A 34 18.15 -10.50 9.33
C HIS A 34 18.16 -9.95 10.76
#